data_AF-X1F2G2-F1
#
_entry.id   AF-X1F2G2-F1
#
_cell.length_a   1.000
_cell.length_b   1.000
_cell.length_c   1.000
_cell.angle_alpha   90.00
_cell.angle_beta   90.00
_cell.angle_gamma   90.00
#
_symmetry.space_group_name_H-M   'P 1'
#
loop_
_entity.id
_entity.type
_entity.pdbx_description
1 polymer ?
#
loop_
_entity_poly.entity_id
_entity_poly.type
_entity_poly.pdbx_seq_one_letter_code
_entity_poly.pdbx_strand_id
1 'polypeptide(L)'
;MGIKIMNEESFNGFSEENLRLIALRKVNFRLSVKIHAGVYVTGCSLMVLINWFFTPGNWWVFYPIFGWLIGLVEHYTSYIVYARGVFPMAKRAVIFHLMAYIFVLILLFVINILVNPLFYWVIIPAIFWGAGLIIHIITYLIYHRGATVEEEGMKSRRE
;
A
#
# COMPACT_ATOMS: atom_id res chain seq x y z
N MET A 1 9.03 -53.85 6.49
CA MET A 1 9.35 -52.91 7.58
C MET A 1 9.35 -51.51 6.99
N GLY A 2 8.22 -50.81 7.06
CA GLY A 2 8.08 -49.49 6.44
C GLY A 2 8.71 -48.42 7.32
N ILE A 3 9.62 -47.63 6.76
CA ILE A 3 10.19 -46.47 7.45
C ILE A 3 9.07 -45.46 7.62
N LYS A 4 8.58 -45.34 8.86
CA LYS A 4 7.71 -44.26 9.28
C LYS A 4 8.58 -43.01 9.36
N ILE A 5 8.61 -42.21 8.28
CA ILE A 5 9.24 -40.89 8.31
C ILE A 5 8.47 -40.09 9.36
N MET A 6 9.10 -39.87 10.52
CA MET A 6 8.50 -39.14 11.62
C MET A 6 8.43 -37.66 11.25
N ASN A 7 7.19 -37.23 11.00
CA ASN A 7 6.58 -35.95 11.33
C ASN A 7 7.49 -34.72 11.35
N GLU A 8 7.29 -33.90 10.32
CA GLU A 8 7.22 -32.42 10.37
C GLU A 8 7.40 -31.84 11.77
N GLU A 9 8.63 -31.44 12.12
CA GLU A 9 8.86 -30.62 13.30
C GLU A 9 8.20 -29.25 13.07
N SER A 10 7.02 -29.05 13.65
CA SER A 10 6.33 -27.77 13.66
C SER A 10 7.11 -26.78 14.51
N PHE A 11 7.94 -25.95 13.91
CA PHE A 11 8.54 -24.83 14.63
C PHE A 11 7.42 -23.79 14.88
N ASN A 12 7.03 -23.61 16.14
CA ASN A 12 6.00 -22.65 16.56
C ASN A 12 4.63 -22.79 15.86
N GLY A 13 4.22 -24.01 15.52
CA GLY A 13 2.89 -24.29 14.93
C GLY A 13 2.79 -24.04 13.41
N PHE A 14 3.90 -23.79 12.72
CA PHE A 14 3.96 -23.77 11.25
C PHE A 14 4.74 -24.97 10.72
N SER A 15 4.30 -25.58 9.62
CA SER A 15 5.10 -26.52 8.85
C SER A 15 6.25 -25.79 8.14
N GLU A 16 7.32 -26.51 7.83
CA GLU A 16 8.44 -25.96 7.06
C GLU A 16 8.00 -25.41 5.70
N GLU A 17 7.07 -26.10 5.04
CA GLU A 17 6.45 -25.65 3.80
C GLU A 17 5.78 -24.27 3.97
N ASN A 18 5.01 -24.08 5.04
CA ASN A 18 4.35 -22.79 5.31
C ASN A 18 5.38 -21.67 5.51
N LEU A 19 6.47 -21.93 6.22
CA LEU A 19 7.54 -20.95 6.41
C LEU A 19 8.23 -20.59 5.09
N ARG A 20 8.48 -21.59 4.23
CA ARG A 20 9.04 -21.39 2.89
C ARG A 20 8.10 -20.55 2.03
N LEU A 21 6.79 -20.81 2.05
CA LEU A 21 5.79 -20.03 1.32
C LEU A 21 5.71 -18.58 1.80
N ILE A 22 5.77 -18.33 3.11
CA ILE A 22 5.81 -16.98 3.69
C ILE A 22 7.08 -16.24 3.26
N ALA A 23 8.23 -16.90 3.34
CA ALA A 23 9.51 -16.33 2.93
C ALA A 23 9.51 -15.97 1.44
N LEU A 24 9.07 -16.89 0.58
CA LEU A 24 8.96 -16.69 -0.87
C LEU A 24 8.03 -15.52 -1.20
N ARG A 25 6.87 -15.45 -0.56
CA ARG A 25 5.92 -14.35 -0.76
C ARG A 25 6.50 -13.01 -0.31
N LYS A 26 7.22 -12.95 0.81
CA LYS A 26 7.92 -11.72 1.26
C LYS A 26 8.95 -11.24 0.24
N VAL A 27 9.73 -12.17 -0.32
CA VAL A 27 10.71 -11.87 -1.38
C VAL A 27 10.01 -11.34 -2.63
N ASN A 28 8.91 -11.95 -3.05
CA ASN A 28 8.13 -11.51 -4.21
C ASN A 28 7.57 -10.09 -4.04
N PHE A 29 7.04 -9.74 -2.86
CA PHE A 29 6.61 -8.36 -2.57
C PHE A 29 7.77 -7.37 -2.64
N ARG A 30 8.91 -7.72 -2.04
CA ARG A 30 10.11 -6.86 -2.07
C ARG A 30 10.61 -6.66 -3.50
N LEU A 31 10.60 -7.71 -4.32
CA LEU A 31 10.97 -7.64 -5.73
C LEU A 31 9.97 -6.77 -6.52
N SER A 32 8.68 -6.96 -6.30
CA SER A 32 7.62 -6.15 -6.92
C SER A 32 7.83 -4.65 -6.65
N VAL A 33 8.09 -4.26 -5.40
CA VAL A 33 8.40 -2.86 -5.04
C VAL A 33 9.63 -2.35 -5.80
N LYS A 34 10.72 -3.12 -5.86
CA LYS A 34 11.94 -2.72 -6.58
C LYS A 34 11.68 -2.51 -8.07
N ILE A 35 10.90 -3.40 -8.70
CA ILE A 35 10.55 -3.29 -10.12
C ILE A 35 9.71 -2.03 -10.36
N HIS A 36 8.66 -1.80 -9.57
CA HIS A 36 7.81 -0.62 -9.72
C HIS A 36 8.58 0.67 -9.44
N ALA A 37 9.47 0.70 -8.45
CA ALA A 37 10.33 1.84 -8.20
C ALA A 37 11.29 2.12 -9.37
N GLY A 38 11.90 1.07 -9.95
CA GLY A 38 12.76 1.19 -11.12
C GLY A 38 12.00 1.73 -12.33
N VAL A 39 10.83 1.14 -12.65
CA VAL A 39 9.96 1.61 -13.74
C VAL A 39 9.52 3.04 -13.52
N TYR A 40 9.13 3.40 -12.28
CA TYR A 40 8.72 4.75 -11.93
C TYR A 40 9.84 5.77 -12.19
N VAL A 41 11.05 5.52 -11.66
CA VAL A 41 12.18 6.44 -11.83
C VAL A 41 12.56 6.57 -13.30
N THR A 42 12.77 5.45 -14.00
CA THR A 42 13.17 5.46 -15.41
C THR A 42 12.11 6.12 -16.30
N GLY A 43 10.83 5.76 -16.11
CA GLY A 43 9.72 6.32 -16.86
C GLY A 43 9.54 7.82 -16.63
N CYS A 44 9.59 8.27 -15.37
CA CYS A 44 9.48 9.69 -15.05
C CYS A 44 10.66 10.49 -15.60
N SER A 45 11.90 9.98 -15.48
CA SER A 45 13.07 10.64 -16.07
C SER A 45 12.94 10.81 -17.58
N LEU A 46 12.49 9.77 -18.28
CA LEU A 46 12.25 9.84 -19.73
C LEU A 46 11.18 10.89 -20.07
N MET A 47 10.05 10.90 -19.35
CA MET A 47 8.99 11.88 -19.60
C MET A 47 9.43 13.32 -19.31
N VAL A 48 10.26 13.54 -18.28
CA VAL A 48 10.83 14.87 -17.98
C VAL A 48 11.72 15.33 -19.13
N LEU A 49 12.59 14.45 -19.66
CA LEU A 49 13.43 14.77 -20.82
C LEU A 49 12.58 15.10 -22.04
N ILE A 50 11.56 14.27 -22.34
CA ILE A 50 10.64 14.53 -23.46
C ILE A 50 9.94 15.89 -23.28
N ASN A 51 9.41 16.18 -22.10
CA ASN A 51 8.75 17.43 -21.83
C ASN A 51 9.69 18.63 -22.05
N TRP A 52 10.92 18.54 -21.53
CA TRP A 52 11.92 19.59 -21.67
C TRP A 52 12.29 19.89 -23.13
N PHE A 53 12.50 18.85 -23.94
CA PHE A 53 12.94 19.05 -25.33
C PHE A 53 11.82 19.41 -26.30
N PHE A 54 10.61 18.87 -26.09
CA PHE A 54 9.53 18.99 -27.07
C PHE A 54 8.42 19.96 -26.65
N THR A 55 8.21 20.18 -25.34
CA THR A 55 7.13 21.02 -24.81
C THR A 55 7.54 21.85 -23.58
N PRO A 56 8.66 22.61 -23.60
CA PRO A 56 9.20 23.26 -22.39
C PRO A 56 8.27 24.30 -21.74
N GLY A 57 7.30 24.82 -22.48
CA GLY A 57 6.28 25.74 -21.97
C GLY A 57 5.07 25.05 -21.32
N ASN A 58 4.95 23.73 -21.42
CA ASN A 58 3.81 22.97 -20.92
C ASN A 58 4.25 21.72 -20.14
N TRP A 59 4.26 21.85 -18.81
CA TRP A 59 4.70 20.82 -17.87
C TRP A 59 3.67 19.72 -17.61
N TRP A 60 3.13 19.11 -18.68
CA TRP A 60 2.21 17.96 -18.59
C TRP A 60 2.82 16.76 -17.83
N VAL A 61 4.14 16.70 -17.64
CA VAL A 61 4.82 15.61 -16.92
C VAL A 61 4.38 15.49 -15.45
N PHE A 62 3.80 16.54 -14.85
CA PHE A 62 3.26 16.44 -13.49
C PHE A 62 2.14 15.39 -13.38
N TYR A 63 1.27 15.24 -14.38
CA TYR A 63 0.17 14.27 -14.34
C TYR A 63 0.67 12.83 -14.16
N PRO A 64 1.55 12.28 -15.02
CA PRO A 64 2.06 10.92 -14.83
C PRO A 64 2.98 10.78 -13.62
N ILE A 65 3.78 11.80 -13.25
CA ILE A 65 4.64 11.73 -12.06
C ILE A 65 3.81 11.48 -10.80
N PHE A 66 2.77 12.29 -10.57
CA PHE A 66 1.94 12.15 -9.39
C PHE A 66 0.93 10.99 -9.53
N GLY A 67 0.43 10.72 -10.74
CA GLY A 67 -0.46 9.59 -11.00
C GLY A 67 0.20 8.23 -10.74
N TRP A 68 1.42 8.03 -11.23
CA TRP A 68 2.15 6.77 -11.02
C TRP A 68 2.73 6.65 -9.61
N LEU A 69 2.97 7.78 -8.92
CA LEU A 69 3.41 7.79 -7.53
C LEU A 69 2.39 7.07 -6.63
N ILE A 70 1.09 7.24 -6.90
CA ILE A 70 0.01 6.53 -6.19
C ILE A 70 0.26 5.02 -6.29
N GLY A 71 0.42 4.49 -7.50
CA GLY A 71 0.69 3.07 -7.71
C GLY A 71 1.95 2.57 -7.00
N LEU A 72 3.05 3.34 -7.05
CA LEU A 72 4.28 2.99 -6.35
C LEU A 72 4.07 2.91 -4.82
N VAL A 73 3.34 3.88 -4.25
CA VAL A 73 2.99 3.89 -2.82
C VAL A 73 2.11 2.70 -2.46
N GLU A 74 1.16 2.30 -3.31
CA GLU A 74 0.32 1.13 -3.06
C GLU A 74 1.13 -0.17 -3.04
N HIS A 75 2.07 -0.35 -3.98
CA HIS A 75 2.98 -1.50 -3.96
C HIS A 75 3.85 -1.52 -2.70
N TYR A 76 4.39 -0.37 -2.30
CA TYR A 76 5.18 -0.24 -1.09
C TYR A 76 4.36 -0.53 0.17
N THR A 77 3.14 0.00 0.25
CA THR A 77 2.19 -0.22 1.34
C THR A 77 1.86 -1.70 1.46
N SER A 78 1.60 -2.38 0.34
CA SER A 78 1.34 -3.81 0.30
C SER A 78 2.51 -4.63 0.86
N TYR A 79 3.74 -4.29 0.49
CA TYR A 79 4.93 -4.91 1.08
C TYR A 79 5.02 -4.69 2.59
N ILE A 80 4.83 -3.47 3.08
CA ILE A 80 4.93 -3.16 4.52
C ILE A 80 3.83 -3.85 5.33
N VAL A 81 2.59 -3.80 4.87
CA VAL A 81 1.44 -4.47 5.49
C VAL A 81 1.67 -5.97 5.57
N TYR A 82 2.20 -6.58 4.49
CA TYR A 82 2.55 -8.00 4.48
C TYR A 82 3.73 -8.32 5.40
N ALA A 83 4.84 -7.56 5.30
CA ALA A 83 6.08 -7.82 6.03
C ALA A 83 5.94 -7.64 7.55
N ARG A 84 5.02 -6.77 7.99
CA ARG A 84 4.66 -6.57 9.40
C ARG A 84 3.57 -7.52 9.90
N GLY A 85 3.05 -8.40 9.03
CA GLY A 85 1.99 -9.32 9.40
C GLY A 85 0.74 -8.59 9.92
N VAL A 86 0.36 -7.48 9.30
CA VAL A 86 -0.79 -6.69 9.77
C VAL A 86 -2.06 -7.50 9.57
N PHE A 87 -2.81 -7.75 10.64
CA PHE A 87 -4.15 -8.34 10.58
C PHE A 87 -5.08 -7.52 11.49
N PRO A 88 -6.41 -7.56 11.30
CA PRO A 88 -7.18 -8.28 10.27
C PRO A 88 -7.28 -7.51 8.94
N MET A 89 -7.99 -8.07 7.96
CA MET A 89 -8.23 -7.46 6.65
C MET A 89 -8.83 -6.04 6.75
N ALA A 90 -9.69 -5.76 7.72
CA ALA A 90 -10.23 -4.43 7.95
C ALA A 90 -9.14 -3.38 8.27
N LYS A 91 -8.15 -3.74 9.10
CA LYS A 91 -7.00 -2.87 9.41
C LYS A 91 -6.17 -2.59 8.15
N ARG A 92 -5.99 -3.60 7.30
CA ARG A 92 -5.32 -3.43 6.00
C ARG A 92 -6.10 -2.47 5.12
N ALA A 93 -7.42 -2.65 5.00
CA ALA A 93 -8.29 -1.80 4.21
C ALA A 93 -8.16 -0.33 4.63
N VAL A 94 -8.17 -0.03 5.94
CA VAL A 94 -7.94 1.34 6.44
C VAL A 94 -6.58 1.88 5.98
N ILE A 95 -5.50 1.11 6.09
CA ILE A 95 -4.15 1.54 5.68
C ILE A 95 -4.10 1.84 4.18
N PHE A 96 -4.65 0.94 3.35
CA PHE A 96 -4.70 1.09 1.89
C PHE A 96 -5.52 2.33 1.49
N HIS A 97 -6.73 2.51 2.04
CA HIS A 97 -7.57 3.66 1.72
C HIS A 97 -6.96 4.97 2.22
N LEU A 98 -6.27 4.97 3.38
CA LEU A 98 -5.58 6.15 3.89
C LEU A 98 -4.44 6.57 2.95
N MET A 99 -3.62 5.63 2.48
CA MET A 99 -2.52 5.92 1.54
C MET A 99 -3.06 6.41 0.20
N ALA A 100 -4.05 5.73 -0.37
CA ALA A 100 -4.71 6.16 -1.59
C ALA A 100 -5.29 7.58 -1.44
N TYR A 101 -5.99 7.86 -0.34
CA TYR A 101 -6.58 9.17 -0.06
C TYR A 101 -5.52 10.28 -0.03
N ILE A 102 -4.42 10.09 0.70
CA ILE A 102 -3.34 11.09 0.79
C ILE A 102 -2.74 11.39 -0.58
N PHE A 103 -2.32 10.35 -1.32
CA PHE A 103 -1.59 10.56 -2.57
C PHE A 103 -2.49 10.97 -3.74
N VAL A 104 -3.75 10.54 -3.76
CA VAL A 104 -4.74 11.07 -4.70
C VAL A 104 -5.01 12.53 -4.42
N LEU A 105 -5.16 12.96 -3.15
CA LEU A 105 -5.37 14.38 -2.85
C LEU A 105 -4.16 15.25 -3.21
N ILE A 106 -2.94 14.75 -3.04
CA ILE A 106 -1.74 15.44 -3.54
C ILE A 106 -1.83 15.63 -5.05
N LEU A 107 -2.15 14.58 -5.81
CA LEU A 107 -2.35 14.68 -7.27
C LEU A 107 -3.44 15.70 -7.62
N LEU A 108 -4.62 15.58 -7.03
CA LEU A 108 -5.75 16.46 -7.34
C LEU A 108 -5.44 17.91 -6.98
N PHE A 109 -4.71 18.16 -5.88
CA PHE A 109 -4.28 19.49 -5.49
C PHE A 109 -3.30 20.09 -6.51
N VAL A 110 -2.32 19.29 -6.98
CA VAL A 110 -1.41 19.69 -8.07
C VAL A 110 -2.20 20.04 -9.33
N ILE A 111 -3.13 19.18 -9.75
CA ILE A 111 -4.00 19.45 -10.91
C ILE A 111 -4.79 20.75 -10.69
N ASN A 112 -5.33 20.95 -9.49
CA ASN A 112 -6.14 22.11 -9.18
C ASN A 112 -5.36 23.42 -9.33
N ILE A 113 -4.14 23.49 -8.78
CA ILE A 113 -3.29 24.69 -8.90
C ILE A 113 -2.90 24.94 -10.36
N LEU A 114 -2.61 23.88 -11.13
CA LEU A 114 -2.19 24.01 -12.53
C LEU A 114 -3.33 24.43 -13.47
N VAL A 115 -4.57 23.99 -13.20
CA VAL A 115 -5.71 24.20 -14.11
C VAL A 115 -6.58 25.38 -13.70
N ASN A 116 -6.88 25.54 -12.41
CA ASN A 116 -7.73 26.60 -11.91
C ASN A 116 -7.37 26.98 -10.46
N PRO A 117 -6.31 27.78 -10.26
CA PRO A 117 -5.84 28.14 -8.92
C PRO A 117 -6.80 29.03 -8.13
N LEU A 118 -7.79 29.65 -8.80
CA LEU A 118 -8.77 30.52 -8.16
C LEU A 118 -9.95 29.76 -7.55
N PHE A 119 -10.15 28.50 -7.96
CA PHE A 119 -11.26 27.68 -7.47
C PHE A 119 -10.74 26.32 -6.99
N TYR A 120 -10.69 26.13 -5.67
CA TYR A 120 -10.17 24.93 -5.02
C TYR A 120 -11.15 23.73 -5.09
N TRP A 121 -11.47 23.26 -6.30
CA TRP A 121 -12.39 22.14 -6.51
C TRP A 121 -11.93 20.84 -5.84
N VAL A 122 -10.63 20.69 -5.55
CA VAL A 122 -10.06 19.54 -4.82
C VAL A 122 -10.70 19.32 -3.43
N ILE A 123 -11.27 20.38 -2.84
CA ILE A 123 -11.95 20.29 -1.54
C ILE A 123 -13.17 19.36 -1.62
N ILE A 124 -13.86 19.31 -2.76
CA ILE A 124 -15.05 18.47 -2.96
C ILE A 124 -14.69 16.98 -2.82
N PRO A 125 -13.80 16.39 -3.64
CA PRO A 125 -13.41 15.00 -3.47
C PRO A 125 -12.72 14.75 -2.12
N ALA A 126 -11.98 15.71 -1.56
CA ALA A 126 -11.40 15.58 -0.23
C ALA A 126 -12.46 15.32 0.85
N ILE A 127 -13.55 16.10 0.86
CA ILE A 127 -14.63 15.92 1.85
C ILE A 127 -15.37 14.60 1.60
N PHE A 128 -15.80 14.33 0.37
CA PHE A 128 -16.63 13.15 0.08
C PHE A 128 -15.85 11.84 0.24
N TRP A 129 -14.62 11.75 -0.26
CA TRP A 129 -13.79 10.56 -0.03
C TRP A 129 -13.28 10.48 1.40
N GLY A 130 -13.01 11.62 2.04
CA GLY A 130 -12.64 11.69 3.45
C GLY A 130 -13.73 11.09 4.34
N ALA A 131 -15.01 11.33 4.04
CA ALA A 131 -16.12 10.67 4.72
C ALA A 131 -16.08 9.14 4.54
N GLY A 132 -15.80 8.65 3.34
CA GLY A 132 -15.60 7.21 3.09
C GLY A 132 -14.45 6.60 3.90
N LEU A 133 -13.32 7.31 3.99
CA LEU A 133 -12.19 6.89 4.84
C LEU A 133 -12.58 6.85 6.32
N ILE A 134 -13.30 7.85 6.81
CA ILE A 134 -13.82 7.88 8.19
C ILE A 134 -14.72 6.67 8.45
N ILE A 135 -15.60 6.31 7.49
CA ILE A 135 -16.44 5.11 7.60
C ILE A 135 -15.57 3.86 7.75
N HIS A 136 -14.54 3.67 6.91
CA HIS A 136 -13.62 2.52 7.05
C HIS A 136 -12.96 2.46 8.43
N ILE A 137 -12.53 3.61 8.95
CA ILE A 137 -11.91 3.71 10.28
C ILE A 137 -12.92 3.32 11.37
N ILE A 138 -14.13 3.88 11.33
CA ILE A 138 -15.20 3.58 12.30
C ILE A 138 -15.57 2.09 12.26
N THR A 139 -15.76 1.51 11.06
CA THR A 139 -16.05 0.08 10.90
C THR A 139 -14.95 -0.78 11.51
N TYR A 140 -13.67 -0.44 11.30
CA TYR A 140 -12.56 -1.14 11.93
C TYR A 140 -12.60 -1.02 13.48
N LEU A 141 -12.81 0.18 14.00
CA LEU A 141 -12.83 0.43 15.45
C LEU A 141 -13.97 -0.28 16.16
N ILE A 142 -15.17 -0.33 15.56
CA ILE A 142 -16.36 -0.94 16.16
C ILE A 142 -16.33 -2.46 16.03
N TYR A 143 -16.06 -3.00 14.84
CA TYR A 143 -16.28 -4.41 14.54
C TYR A 143 -15.03 -5.29 14.58
N HIS A 144 -13.84 -4.70 14.46
CA HIS A 144 -12.61 -5.48 14.23
C HIS A 144 -11.51 -5.24 15.28
N ARG A 145 -11.62 -4.19 16.11
CA ARG A 145 -10.62 -3.88 17.14
C ARG A 145 -10.60 -4.92 18.27
N GLY A 146 -11.75 -5.42 18.72
CA GLY A 146 -11.82 -6.43 19.79
C GLY A 146 -11.08 -7.73 19.44
N ALA A 147 -11.29 -8.23 18.23
CA ALA A 147 -10.64 -9.44 17.72
C ALA A 147 -9.11 -9.34 17.74
N THR A 148 -8.54 -8.16 17.47
CA THR A 148 -7.07 -7.97 17.51
C THR A 148 -6.47 -8.04 18.91
N VAL A 149 -7.16 -7.50 19.91
CA VAL A 149 -6.66 -7.48 21.30
C VAL A 149 -6.66 -8.88 21.89
N GLU A 150 -7.68 -9.69 21.58
CA GLU A 150 -7.71 -11.10 22.00
C GLU A 150 -6.62 -11.94 21.32
N GLU A 151 -6.38 -11.75 20.01
CA GLU A 151 -5.31 -12.45 19.29
C GLU A 151 -3.90 -12.05 19.77
N GLU A 152 -3.63 -10.76 20.01
CA GLU A 152 -2.36 -10.27 20.56
C GLU A 152 -2.17 -10.72 22.01
N GLY A 153 -3.23 -10.70 22.83
CA GLY A 153 -3.22 -11.20 24.20
C GLY A 153 -2.96 -12.71 24.29
N MET A 154 -3.43 -13.49 23.32
CA MET A 154 -3.12 -14.92 23.23
C MET A 154 -1.66 -15.20 22.82
N LYS A 155 -1.06 -14.36 21.98
CA LYS A 155 0.36 -14.48 21.62
C LYS A 155 1.28 -14.11 22.79
N SER A 156 0.98 -13.02 23.50
CA SER A 156 1.76 -12.57 24.67
C SER A 156 1.71 -13.53 25.86
N ARG A 157 0.67 -14.37 26.00
CA ARG A 157 0.57 -15.36 27.09
C ARG A 157 1.27 -16.70 26.78
N ARG A 158 1.79 -16.88 25.57
CA ARG A 158 2.41 -18.13 25.11
C ARG A 158 3.92 -18.01 24.88
N GLU A 159 4.46 -16.81 25.10
CA GLU A 159 5.90 -16.52 25.20
C GLU A 159 6.28 -16.36 26.69
#